data_AF-A0A1G7KSF8-F1
#
_entry.id   AF-A0A1G7KSF8-F1
#
_cell.length_a   1.000
_cell.length_b   1.000
_cell.length_c   1.000
_cell.angle_alpha   90.00
_cell.angle_beta   90.00
_cell.angle_gamma   90.00
#
_symmetry.space_group_name_H-M   'P 1'
#
loop_
_entity.id
_entity.type
_entity.pdbx_description
1 polymer ?
#
loop_
_entity_poly.entity_id
_entity_poly.type
_entity_poly.pdbx_seq_one_letter_code
_entity_poly.pdbx_strand_id
1 'polypeptide(L)'
;MQTGVLRVLRATAASWWRHRELRRTGQTALAQRLERQTVLRDLGYLRQAATLPNAHVICGAGGTFLHLGCATVSTHAPIERFPVASLAVARGTPFIDIRPVTDGIGFANLPRVTRGRSVDADHSGAGQSVSLTTYIDMVERLGARIVNDPRPRQST
;
A
#
# COMPACT_ATOMS: atom_id res chain seq x y z
N MET A 1 -18.34 -0.91 -10.84
CA MET A 1 -17.25 -0.75 -9.85
C MET A 1 -15.82 -0.66 -10.45
N GLN A 2 -15.64 -0.38 -11.76
CA GLN A 2 -14.29 -0.31 -12.40
C GLN A 2 -13.95 1.06 -13.05
N THR A 3 -14.94 1.89 -13.36
CA THR A 3 -14.73 3.13 -14.13
C THR A 3 -13.96 4.21 -13.36
N GLY A 4 -14.23 4.36 -12.05
CA GLY A 4 -13.55 5.35 -11.20
C GLY A 4 -12.06 5.05 -11.02
N VAL A 5 -11.72 3.79 -10.68
CA VAL A 5 -10.34 3.31 -10.56
C VAL A 5 -9.56 3.55 -11.86
N LEU A 6 -10.13 3.12 -12.99
CA LEU A 6 -9.49 3.30 -14.30
C LEU A 6 -9.30 4.77 -14.67
N ARG A 7 -10.25 5.65 -14.30
CA ARG A 7 -10.14 7.09 -14.54
C ARG A 7 -8.95 7.68 -13.79
N VAL A 8 -8.81 7.37 -12.50
CA VAL A 8 -7.70 7.84 -11.67
C VAL A 8 -6.36 7.35 -12.24
N LEU A 9 -6.22 6.04 -12.48
CA LEU A 9 -4.98 5.47 -13.00
C LEU A 9 -4.57 6.03 -14.37
N ARG A 10 -5.54 6.22 -15.28
CA ARG A 10 -5.27 6.85 -16.59
C ARG A 10 -4.82 8.30 -16.45
N ALA A 11 -5.51 9.08 -15.62
CA ALA A 11 -5.15 10.48 -15.38
C ALA A 11 -3.75 10.60 -14.78
N THR A 12 -3.43 9.78 -13.77
CA THR A 12 -2.10 9.71 -13.19
C THR A 12 -1.06 9.32 -14.24
N ALA A 13 -1.26 8.22 -14.97
CA ALA A 13 -0.33 7.77 -16.00
C ALA A 13 -0.08 8.85 -17.06
N ALA A 14 -1.14 9.52 -17.54
CA ALA A 14 -1.01 10.61 -18.51
C ALA A 14 -0.34 11.87 -17.94
N SER A 15 -0.38 12.09 -16.62
CA SER A 15 0.27 13.23 -15.98
C SER A 15 1.80 13.11 -15.84
N TRP A 16 2.37 11.92 -16.06
CA TRP A 16 3.82 11.74 -16.03
C TRP A 16 4.49 12.64 -17.05
N TRP A 17 5.50 13.40 -16.62
CA TRP A 17 6.20 14.35 -17.47
C TRP A 17 6.69 13.70 -18.77
N ARG A 18 7.19 12.46 -18.69
CA ARG A 18 7.63 11.68 -19.85
C ARG A 18 6.50 11.41 -20.84
N HIS A 19 5.33 11.01 -20.37
CA HIS A 19 4.18 10.74 -21.24
C HIS A 19 3.61 12.03 -21.83
N ARG A 20 3.59 13.12 -21.07
CA ARG A 20 3.24 14.47 -21.57
C ARG A 20 4.17 14.93 -22.68
N GLU A 21 5.47 14.74 -22.50
CA GLU A 21 6.48 15.16 -23.49
C GLU A 21 6.39 14.32 -24.78
N LEU A 22 6.14 13.02 -24.67
CA LEU A 22 5.88 12.16 -25.83
C LEU A 22 4.64 12.62 -26.61
N ARG A 23 3.58 13.05 -25.93
CA ARG A 23 2.39 13.63 -26.60
C ARG A 23 2.72 14.97 -27.26
N ARG A 24 3.46 15.84 -26.58
CA ARG A 24 3.87 17.17 -27.09
C ARG A 24 4.69 17.06 -28.37
N THR A 25 5.55 16.05 -28.47
CA THR A 25 6.40 15.78 -29.63
C THR A 25 5.73 14.94 -30.72
N GLY A 26 4.42 14.66 -30.58
CA GLY A 26 3.64 13.89 -31.57
C GLY A 26 3.77 12.37 -31.46
N GLN A 27 4.55 11.84 -30.51
CA GLN A 27 4.73 10.40 -30.27
C GLN A 27 3.56 9.76 -29.50
N THR A 28 2.33 10.02 -29.96
CA THR A 28 1.09 9.66 -29.26
C THR A 28 0.93 8.15 -29.08
N ALA A 29 1.29 7.35 -30.08
CA ALA A 29 1.19 5.89 -29.99
C ALA A 29 2.12 5.30 -28.91
N LEU A 30 3.35 5.83 -28.79
CA LEU A 30 4.29 5.42 -27.76
C LEU A 30 3.80 5.84 -26.36
N ALA A 31 3.32 7.08 -26.22
CA ALA A 31 2.73 7.56 -24.98
C ALA A 31 1.56 6.66 -24.52
N GLN A 32 0.62 6.33 -25.42
CA GLN A 32 -0.51 5.46 -25.12
C GLN A 32 -0.08 4.06 -24.69
N ARG A 33 0.95 3.48 -25.34
CA ARG A 33 1.49 2.16 -24.97
C ARG A 33 2.06 2.17 -23.55
N LEU A 34 2.86 3.18 -23.21
CA LEU A 34 3.49 3.31 -21.89
C LEU A 34 2.46 3.59 -20.78
N GLU A 35 1.48 4.45 -21.07
CA GLU A 35 0.34 4.69 -20.17
C GLU A 35 -0.44 3.41 -19.90
N ARG A 36 -0.76 2.63 -20.95
CA ARG A 36 -1.45 1.35 -20.81
C ARG A 36 -0.64 0.37 -19.97
N GLN A 37 0.67 0.27 -20.18
CA GLN A 37 1.54 -0.60 -19.37
C GLN A 37 1.53 -0.21 -17.89
N THR A 38 1.62 1.09 -17.61
CA THR A 38 1.54 1.64 -16.23
C THR A 38 0.20 1.28 -15.58
N VAL A 39 -0.91 1.52 -16.28
CA VAL A 39 -2.26 1.22 -15.78
C VAL A 39 -2.43 -0.28 -15.53
N LEU A 40 -1.95 -1.15 -16.43
CA LEU A 40 -2.05 -2.61 -16.26
C LEU A 40 -1.25 -3.11 -15.06
N ARG A 41 -0.04 -2.59 -14.86
CA ARG A 41 0.79 -2.91 -13.69
C ARG A 41 0.08 -2.49 -12.40
N ASP A 42 -0.42 -1.27 -12.34
CA ASP A 42 -1.06 -0.72 -11.14
C ASP A 42 -2.38 -1.44 -10.82
N LEU A 43 -3.16 -1.82 -11.85
CA LEU A 43 -4.31 -2.72 -11.69
C LEU A 43 -3.91 -4.10 -11.15
N GLY A 44 -2.75 -4.61 -11.55
CA GLY A 44 -2.18 -5.84 -11.00
C GLY A 44 -1.96 -5.75 -9.49
N TYR A 45 -1.36 -4.65 -9.02
CA TYR A 45 -1.18 -4.41 -7.58
C TYR A 45 -2.51 -4.30 -6.83
N LEU A 46 -3.50 -3.59 -7.38
CA LEU A 46 -4.83 -3.48 -6.76
C LEU A 46 -5.54 -4.83 -6.66
N ARG A 47 -5.41 -5.69 -7.68
CA ARG A 47 -5.97 -7.05 -7.65
C ARG A 47 -5.28 -7.91 -6.59
N GLN A 48 -3.95 -7.86 -6.50
CA GLN A 48 -3.20 -8.58 -5.46
C GLN A 48 -3.60 -8.12 -4.07
N ALA A 49 -3.71 -6.80 -3.85
CA ALA A 49 -4.12 -6.24 -2.57
C ALA A 49 -5.51 -6.72 -2.13
N ALA A 50 -6.42 -6.95 -3.07
CA ALA A 50 -7.76 -7.45 -2.80
C ALA A 50 -7.81 -8.95 -2.47
N THR A 51 -6.81 -9.73 -2.88
CA THR A 51 -6.78 -11.20 -2.68
C THR A 51 -5.89 -11.65 -1.53
N LEU A 52 -4.92 -10.82 -1.12
CA LEU A 52 -3.93 -11.17 -0.12
C LEU A 52 -4.38 -10.75 1.28
N PRO A 53 -4.52 -11.68 2.24
CA PRO A 53 -5.03 -11.36 3.59
C PRO A 53 -4.05 -10.51 4.42
N ASN A 54 -2.78 -10.47 4.02
CA ASN A 54 -1.71 -9.68 4.64
C ASN A 54 -1.40 -8.39 3.88
N ALA A 55 -2.16 -8.06 2.82
CA ALA A 55 -1.97 -6.81 2.12
C ALA A 55 -2.43 -5.63 2.99
N HIS A 56 -1.61 -4.60 3.04
CA HIS A 56 -1.87 -3.40 3.85
C HIS A 56 -1.08 -2.21 3.30
N VAL A 57 -1.53 -1.01 3.65
CA VAL A 57 -0.85 0.25 3.35
C VAL A 57 -0.33 0.86 4.64
N ILE A 58 0.94 1.28 4.64
CA ILE A 58 1.53 2.08 5.72
C ILE A 58 1.87 3.46 5.18
N CYS A 59 1.54 4.52 5.92
CA CYS A 59 2.01 5.88 5.63
C CYS A 59 2.69 6.48 6.86
N GLY A 60 3.92 6.94 6.68
CA GLY A 60 4.72 7.62 7.70
C GLY A 60 5.59 8.72 7.11
N ALA A 61 6.55 9.22 7.90
CA ALA A 61 7.48 10.24 7.44
C ALA A 61 8.33 9.79 6.23
N GLY A 62 8.62 8.50 6.13
CA GLY A 62 9.35 7.91 4.99
C GLY A 62 8.56 7.82 3.69
N GLY A 63 7.26 8.13 3.71
CA GLY A 63 6.35 8.01 2.57
C GLY A 63 5.28 6.94 2.77
N THR A 64 4.65 6.55 1.66
CA THR A 64 3.57 5.57 1.63
C THR A 64 4.03 4.27 0.97
N PHE A 65 3.71 3.14 1.60
CA PHE A 65 4.11 1.80 1.20
C PHE A 65 2.87 0.91 1.11
N LEU A 66 2.66 0.28 -0.03
CA LEU A 66 1.67 -0.78 -0.23
C LEU A 66 2.39 -2.13 -0.16
N HIS A 67 2.08 -2.90 0.87
CA HIS A 67 2.62 -4.24 1.09
C HIS A 67 1.69 -5.29 0.46
N LEU A 68 2.26 -6.17 -0.36
CA LEU A 68 1.56 -7.20 -1.15
C LEU A 68 2.20 -8.57 -0.89
N GLY A 69 2.24 -9.01 0.36
CA GLY A 69 2.85 -10.28 0.76
C GLY A 69 4.35 -10.35 0.50
N CYS A 70 4.78 -10.71 -0.71
CA CYS A 70 6.19 -10.81 -1.08
C CYS A 70 6.77 -9.54 -1.75
N ALA A 71 5.91 -8.62 -2.19
CA ALA A 71 6.32 -7.37 -2.84
C ALA A 71 5.90 -6.14 -2.02
N THR A 72 6.67 -5.05 -2.15
CA THR A 72 6.35 -3.75 -1.58
C THR A 72 6.41 -2.71 -2.69
N VAL A 73 5.36 -1.89 -2.82
CA VAL A 73 5.33 -0.73 -3.71
C VAL A 73 5.42 0.52 -2.86
N SER A 74 6.42 1.37 -3.08
CA SER A 74 6.66 2.54 -2.24
C SER A 74 6.65 3.84 -3.04
N THR A 75 6.37 4.93 -2.34
CA THR A 75 6.55 6.28 -2.84
C THR A 75 6.87 7.23 -1.70
N HIS A 76 7.74 8.20 -1.94
CA HIS A 76 8.02 9.27 -0.99
C HIS A 76 6.98 10.39 -1.13
N ALA A 77 5.72 10.04 -0.92
CA ALA A 77 4.59 10.95 -0.99
C ALA A 77 3.50 10.53 -0.01
N PRO A 78 2.66 11.48 0.46
CA PRO A 78 1.45 11.17 1.22
C PRO A 78 0.51 10.24 0.44
N ILE A 79 -0.36 9.54 1.16
CA ILE A 79 -1.26 8.55 0.57
C ILE A 79 -2.12 9.15 -0.54
N GLU A 80 -2.59 10.39 -0.39
CA GLU A 80 -3.44 11.12 -1.35
C GLU A 80 -2.72 11.35 -2.69
N ARG A 81 -1.39 11.42 -2.66
CA ARG A 81 -0.51 11.55 -3.83
C ARG A 81 0.03 10.22 -4.33
N PHE A 82 -0.30 9.11 -3.66
CA PHE A 82 -0.01 7.76 -4.12
C PHE A 82 -1.29 7.06 -4.60
N PRO A 83 -1.67 7.20 -5.89
CA PRO A 83 -3.00 6.80 -6.34
C PRO A 83 -3.27 5.31 -6.16
N VAL A 84 -2.26 4.45 -6.32
CA VAL A 84 -2.41 3.01 -6.12
C VAL A 84 -2.75 2.68 -4.67
N ALA A 85 -2.06 3.25 -3.69
CA ALA A 85 -2.37 3.05 -2.27
C ALA A 85 -3.72 3.66 -1.88
N SER A 86 -3.98 4.91 -2.28
CA SER A 86 -5.28 5.57 -2.08
C SER A 86 -6.44 4.70 -2.61
N LEU A 87 -6.30 4.15 -3.81
CA LEU A 87 -7.29 3.27 -4.40
C LEU A 87 -7.39 1.93 -3.66
N ALA A 88 -6.29 1.34 -3.21
CA ALA A 88 -6.33 0.12 -2.41
C ALA A 88 -7.12 0.32 -1.10
N VAL A 89 -6.84 1.41 -0.38
CA VAL A 89 -7.55 1.77 0.85
C VAL A 89 -9.03 2.05 0.59
N ALA A 90 -9.36 2.81 -0.47
CA ALA A 90 -10.76 3.04 -0.85
C ALA A 90 -11.51 1.74 -1.23
N ARG A 91 -10.78 0.64 -1.47
CA ARG A 91 -11.30 -0.68 -1.81
C ARG A 91 -11.29 -1.67 -0.63
N GLY A 92 -10.93 -1.21 0.56
CA GLY A 92 -10.97 -2.00 1.79
C GLY A 92 -9.63 -2.56 2.25
N THR A 93 -8.52 -2.28 1.56
CA THR A 93 -7.19 -2.66 2.06
C THR A 93 -6.91 -1.91 3.39
N PRO A 94 -6.46 -2.62 4.45
CA PRO A 94 -6.08 -2.00 5.72
C PRO A 94 -5.05 -0.88 5.53
N PHE A 95 -5.27 0.23 6.20
CA PHE A 95 -4.37 1.38 6.21
C PHE A 95 -3.91 1.67 7.63
N ILE A 96 -2.59 1.77 7.79
CA ILE A 96 -1.91 2.02 9.05
C ILE A 96 -1.18 3.37 8.91
N ASP A 97 -1.72 4.39 9.55
CA ASP A 97 -1.11 5.70 9.63
C ASP A 97 -0.19 5.76 10.85
N ILE A 98 1.11 5.75 10.61
CA ILE A 98 2.13 5.81 11.65
C ILE A 98 2.68 7.22 11.86
N ARG A 99 2.16 8.24 11.17
CA ARG A 99 2.58 9.64 11.38
C ARG A 99 2.41 10.12 12.83
N PRO A 100 1.41 9.67 13.61
CA PRO A 100 1.29 10.05 15.01
C PRO A 100 2.21 9.29 15.96
N VAL A 101 2.89 8.23 15.51
CA VAL A 101 3.76 7.41 16.36
C VAL A 101 5.02 8.19 16.72
N THR A 102 5.20 8.47 18.01
CA THR A 102 6.37 9.19 18.52
C THR A 102 7.51 8.25 18.93
N ASP A 103 7.19 7.01 19.32
CA ASP A 103 8.17 6.00 19.67
C ASP A 103 8.73 5.30 18.43
N GLY A 104 9.70 5.96 17.78
CA GLY A 104 10.35 5.44 16.58
C GLY A 104 11.22 4.19 16.84
N ILE A 105 11.80 4.06 18.04
CA ILE A 105 12.61 2.90 18.41
C ILE A 105 11.71 1.68 18.62
N GLY A 106 10.62 1.85 19.37
CA GLY A 106 9.60 0.81 19.54
C GLY A 106 9.05 0.35 18.20
N PHE A 107 8.74 1.29 17.30
CA PHE A 107 8.30 0.95 15.95
C PHE A 107 9.35 0.18 15.14
N ALA A 108 10.61 0.62 15.16
CA ALA A 108 11.70 -0.04 14.43
C ALA A 108 11.98 -1.47 14.92
N ASN A 109 11.66 -1.75 16.20
CA ASN A 109 11.80 -3.07 16.81
C ASN A 109 10.57 -3.98 16.60
N LEU A 110 9.52 -3.51 15.94
CA LEU A 110 8.35 -4.35 15.68
C LEU A 110 8.68 -5.48 14.69
N PRO A 111 8.06 -6.67 14.87
CA PRO A 111 8.18 -7.77 13.93
C PRO A 111 7.58 -7.38 12.57
N ARG A 112 7.97 -8.11 11.53
CA ARG A 112 7.41 -7.92 10.18
C ARG A 112 6.05 -8.59 10.08
N VAL A 113 5.20 -8.13 9.17
CA VAL A 113 3.99 -8.90 8.80
C VAL A 113 4.42 -10.11 7.97
N THR A 114 3.83 -11.29 8.26
CA THR A 114 4.07 -12.52 7.50
C THR A 114 3.83 -12.31 6.01
N ARG A 115 4.72 -12.83 5.16
CA ARG A 115 4.56 -12.79 3.70
C ARG A 115 3.59 -13.86 3.16
N GLY A 116 3.18 -14.84 3.99
CA GLY A 116 2.36 -16.01 3.66
C GLY A 116 2.16 -16.99 4.84
N ARG A 117 1.60 -18.20 4.59
CA ARG A 117 0.91 -19.10 5.57
C ARG A 117 1.74 -19.73 6.70
N SER A 118 2.96 -19.31 7.00
CA SER A 118 3.70 -19.86 8.14
C SER A 118 4.26 -18.74 9.01
N VAL A 119 3.83 -18.73 10.27
CA VAL A 119 4.53 -18.04 11.37
C VAL A 119 5.55 -19.07 11.86
N ASP A 120 6.82 -18.82 11.59
CA ASP A 120 7.87 -19.64 12.19
C ASP A 120 7.92 -19.32 13.69
N ALA A 121 7.60 -20.30 14.53
CA ALA A 121 7.22 -20.07 15.93
C ALA A 121 8.41 -19.72 16.85
N ASP A 122 9.66 -19.82 16.38
CA ASP A 122 10.77 -20.08 17.31
C ASP A 122 11.77 -18.95 17.62
N HIS A 123 11.55 -17.69 17.21
CA HIS A 123 12.64 -16.69 17.34
C HIS A 123 12.22 -15.31 17.89
N SER A 124 12.16 -15.15 19.21
CA SER A 124 11.95 -13.84 19.87
C SER A 124 13.05 -12.83 19.49
N GLY A 125 12.77 -11.96 18.51
CA GLY A 125 13.67 -10.90 18.05
C GLY A 125 13.21 -10.20 16.75
N ALA A 126 13.98 -9.19 16.29
CA ALA A 126 13.72 -8.33 15.11
C ALA A 126 13.64 -9.07 13.74
N GLY A 127 13.60 -10.41 13.75
CA GLY A 127 13.43 -11.27 12.58
C GLY A 127 12.09 -12.02 12.53
N GLN A 128 11.24 -11.94 13.57
CA GLN A 128 9.96 -12.63 13.62
C GLN A 128 8.94 -12.03 12.65
N SER A 129 8.09 -12.90 12.09
CA SER A 129 6.96 -12.49 11.27
C SER A 129 5.65 -12.79 12.00
N VAL A 130 4.77 -11.80 12.13
CA VAL A 130 3.48 -11.92 12.81
C VAL A 130 2.31 -11.74 11.83
N SER A 131 1.12 -12.16 12.23
CA SER A 131 -0.10 -11.89 11.44
C SER A 131 -0.33 -10.38 11.29
N LEU A 132 -1.07 -9.96 10.25
CA LEU A 132 -1.41 -8.56 10.05
C LEU A 132 -2.23 -7.99 11.23
N THR A 133 -3.17 -8.76 11.77
CA THR A 133 -3.98 -8.32 12.92
C THR A 133 -3.12 -8.13 14.16
N THR A 134 -2.19 -9.05 14.44
CA THR A 134 -1.22 -8.91 15.55
C THR A 134 -0.31 -7.71 15.36
N TYR A 135 0.16 -7.46 14.13
CA TYR A 135 0.95 -6.27 13.84
C TYR A 135 0.15 -4.98 14.06
N ILE A 136 -1.13 -4.96 13.65
CA ILE A 136 -2.05 -3.84 13.88
C ILE A 136 -2.20 -3.55 15.37
N ASP A 137 -2.40 -4.58 16.22
CA ASP A 137 -2.47 -4.39 17.68
C ASP A 137 -1.19 -3.74 18.23
N MET A 138 -0.02 -4.13 17.73
CA MET A 138 1.27 -3.59 18.17
C MET A 138 1.46 -2.13 17.75
N VAL A 139 1.20 -1.78 16.49
CA VAL A 139 1.36 -0.40 16.01
C VAL A 139 0.31 0.54 16.60
N GLU A 140 -0.90 0.06 16.84
CA GLU A 140 -1.97 0.84 17.49
C GLU A 140 -1.58 1.20 18.93
N ARG A 141 -0.96 0.27 19.67
CA ARG A 141 -0.39 0.56 21.02
C ARG A 141 0.70 1.63 20.99
N LEU A 142 1.39 1.80 19.87
CA LEU A 142 2.38 2.88 19.67
C LEU A 142 1.74 4.19 19.19
N GLY A 143 0.41 4.23 19.02
CA GLY A 143 -0.34 5.43 18.61
C GLY A 143 -0.68 5.50 17.12
N ALA A 144 -0.48 4.42 16.34
CA ALA A 144 -0.90 4.41 14.95
C ALA A 144 -2.43 4.49 14.81
N ARG A 145 -2.91 5.08 13.70
CA ARG A 145 -4.34 5.12 13.37
C ARG A 145 -4.66 4.12 12.27
N ILE A 146 -5.74 3.38 12.44
CA ILE A 146 -6.13 2.29 11.54
C ILE A 146 -7.40 2.65 10.78
N VAL A 147 -7.40 2.42 9.47
CA VAL A 147 -8.58 2.49 8.60
C VAL A 147 -8.75 1.16 7.89
N ASN A 148 -10.01 0.74 7.66
CA ASN A 148 -10.36 -0.60 7.19
C ASN A 148 -9.75 -1.70 8.08
N ASP A 149 -9.96 -1.56 9.39
CA ASP A 149 -9.48 -2.53 10.36
C ASP A 149 -10.01 -3.93 10.02
N PRO A 150 -9.13 -4.91 9.73
CA PRO A 150 -9.54 -6.27 9.39
C PRO A 150 -9.92 -7.10 10.62
N ARG A 151 -9.68 -6.59 11.84
CA ARG A 151 -10.09 -7.26 13.08
C ARG A 151 -11.63 -7.28 13.15
N PRO A 152 -12.25 -8.37 13.63
CA PRO A 152 -13.69 -8.39 13.86
C PRO A 152 -14.06 -7.26 14.82
N ARG A 153 -15.05 -6.44 14.44
CA ARG A 153 -15.57 -5.39 15.32
C ARG A 153 -16.03 -6.07 16.62
N GLN A 154 -15.42 -5.70 17.74
CA GLN A 154 -15.96 -6.06 19.04
C GLN A 154 -17.35 -5.43 19.11
N SER A 155 -18.38 -6.26 19.01
CA SER A 155 -19.75 -5.82 19.26
C SER A 155 -19.79 -5.46 20.74
N THR A 156 -19.90 -4.17 21.01
CA THR A 156 -20.07 -3.62 22.36
C THR A 156 -21.52 -3.79 22.78
#